data_AF-A0A1F4PHE4-F1
#
_entry.id   AF-A0A1F4PHE4-F1
#
_cell.length_a   1.000
_cell.length_b   1.000
_cell.length_c   1.000
_cell.angle_alpha   90.00
_cell.angle_beta   90.00
_cell.angle_gamma   90.00
#
_symmetry.space_group_name_H-M   'P 1'
#
loop_
_entity.id
_entity.type
_entity.pdbx_description
1 polymer ?
#
loop_
_entity_poly.entity_id
_entity_poly.type
_entity_poly.pdbx_seq_one_letter_code
_entity_poly.pdbx_strand_id
1 'polypeptide(L)'
;MKKIIIIAILGNFGSIWAKIIEIKDLNQVEHFIDSENPLIIFDMANTLIKLDKSKFDEMVPFIKKFPEFDTENLKLKWFIYNPSQGNVKNIIQDLQNKYKVIILTSCKNGEPFYKLYQANKIGLDFNQAFPDFPLIKLEGSNGESVFDNGIICCGKNSKGEVLQKFLEKIDYMPSSIIFVDNNLQKVKSVESYMQKMKIPITGLWYTRIHRT
;
A
#
# COMPACT_ATOMS: atom_id res chain seq x y z
N MET A 1 -17.29 39.26 -1.12
CA MET A 1 -16.73 38.71 0.15
C MET A 1 -17.64 37.58 0.62
N LYS A 2 -17.21 36.32 0.50
CA LYS A 2 -18.01 35.17 0.97
C LYS A 2 -17.78 35.01 2.47
N LYS A 3 -18.86 35.11 3.26
CA LYS A 3 -18.85 34.85 4.70
C LYS A 3 -18.69 33.35 4.92
N ILE A 4 -17.62 32.94 5.60
CA ILE A 4 -17.45 31.59 6.11
C ILE A 4 -18.10 31.58 7.50
N ILE A 5 -19.09 30.70 7.70
CA ILE A 5 -19.68 30.43 9.01
C ILE A 5 -18.90 29.25 9.60
N ILE A 6 -18.15 29.48 10.67
CA ILE A 6 -17.54 28.43 11.49
C ILE A 6 -18.49 28.18 12.66
N ILE A 7 -19.10 27.00 12.69
CA ILE A 7 -19.82 26.51 13.87
C ILE A 7 -18.83 25.68 14.69
N ALA A 8 -18.37 26.23 15.81
CA ALA A 8 -17.60 25.50 16.80
C ALA A 8 -18.57 24.87 17.81
N ILE A 9 -18.65 23.54 17.85
CA ILE A 9 -19.31 22.81 18.94
C ILE A 9 -18.21 22.40 19.91
N LEU A 10 -18.21 23.02 21.09
CA LEU A 10 -17.35 22.66 22.22
C LEU A 10 -17.82 21.34 22.82
N GLY A 11 -17.29 20.24 22.30
CA GLY A 11 -17.29 18.92 22.93
C GLY A 11 -15.86 18.44 23.04
N ASN A 12 -15.35 18.27 24.25
CA ASN A 12 -14.00 17.76 24.52
C ASN A 12 -13.96 16.24 24.29
N PHE A 13 -14.11 15.83 23.03
CA PHE A 13 -13.69 14.52 22.54
C PHE A 13 -12.49 14.81 21.63
N GLY A 14 -11.30 14.36 22.01
CA GLY A 14 -10.13 14.44 21.13
C GLY A 14 -10.52 13.84 19.79
N SER A 15 -10.70 14.69 18.79
CA SER A 15 -11.12 14.27 17.47
C SER A 15 -10.06 13.31 16.95
N ILE A 16 -10.41 12.03 16.82
CA ILE A 16 -9.57 11.06 16.14
C ILE A 16 -9.52 11.55 14.70
N TRP A 17 -8.43 12.24 14.35
CA TRP A 17 -8.29 12.90 13.06
C TRP A 17 -8.16 11.82 11.99
N ALA A 18 -9.21 11.69 11.20
CA ALA A 18 -9.25 10.89 10.00
C ALA A 18 -9.46 11.85 8.82
N LYS A 19 -8.51 11.85 7.88
CA LYS A 19 -8.60 12.68 6.68
C LYS A 19 -8.18 11.86 5.47
N ILE A 20 -9.00 11.91 4.41
CA ILE A 20 -8.63 11.38 3.10
C ILE A 20 -8.27 12.53 2.18
N ILE A 21 -7.05 12.49 1.64
CA ILE A 21 -6.47 13.54 0.80
C ILE A 21 -6.07 12.92 -0.53
N GLU A 22 -6.48 13.54 -1.62
CA GLU A 22 -5.99 13.15 -2.95
C GLU A 22 -4.53 13.63 -3.13
N ILE A 23 -3.65 12.74 -3.58
CA ILE A 23 -2.27 13.06 -3.98
C ILE A 23 -1.99 12.55 -5.39
N LYS A 24 -1.11 13.25 -6.10
CA LYS A 24 -0.67 12.88 -7.46
C LYS A 24 0.82 12.53 -7.53
N ASP A 25 1.56 12.89 -6.49
CA ASP A 25 2.99 12.68 -6.39
C ASP A 25 3.31 12.08 -5.01
N LEU A 26 4.08 10.99 -5.01
CA LEU A 26 4.50 10.32 -3.78
C LEU A 26 5.46 11.16 -2.93
N ASN A 27 6.12 12.17 -3.50
CA ASN A 27 6.91 13.14 -2.74
C ASN A 27 6.05 13.93 -1.73
N GLN A 28 4.72 13.97 -1.93
CA GLN A 28 3.82 14.68 -1.01
C GLN A 28 3.59 13.95 0.31
N VAL A 29 3.95 12.66 0.42
CA VAL A 29 3.65 11.84 1.60
C VAL A 29 4.25 12.43 2.87
N GLU A 30 5.50 12.90 2.83
CA GLU A 30 6.20 13.44 4.00
C GLU A 30 5.51 14.69 4.57
N HIS A 31 4.85 15.50 3.73
CA HIS A 31 4.15 16.72 4.17
C HIS A 31 2.95 16.44 5.09
N PHE A 32 2.48 15.19 5.14
CA PHE A 32 1.34 14.79 5.95
C PHE A 32 1.72 14.02 7.20
N ILE A 33 3.03 13.90 7.48
CA ILE A 33 3.54 13.29 8.70
C ILE A 33 3.59 14.37 9.79
N ASP A 34 2.79 14.17 10.84
CA ASP A 34 2.62 15.11 11.94
C ASP A 34 2.89 14.48 13.33
N SER A 35 3.38 13.24 13.36
CA SER A 35 3.67 12.50 14.59
C SER A 35 5.10 11.96 14.61
N GLU A 36 5.62 11.67 15.81
CA GLU A 36 7.00 11.19 16.01
C GLU A 36 7.21 9.71 15.70
N ASN A 37 6.17 8.87 15.82
CA ASN A 37 6.23 7.43 15.57
C ASN A 37 5.10 6.95 14.63
N PRO A 38 5.02 7.48 13.41
CA PRO A 38 4.03 7.06 12.44
C PRO A 38 4.40 5.68 11.87
N LEU A 39 3.37 4.90 11.53
CA LEU A 39 3.52 3.78 10.60
C LEU A 39 3.07 4.23 9.21
N ILE A 40 4.01 4.20 8.26
CA ILE A 40 3.73 4.54 6.87
C ILE A 40 3.47 3.25 6.10
N ILE A 41 2.36 3.24 5.37
CA ILE A 41 1.85 2.04 4.70
C ILE A 41 1.55 2.39 3.26
N PHE A 42 2.16 1.66 2.33
CA PHE A 42 1.87 1.80 0.91
C PHE A 42 1.14 0.56 0.39
N ASP A 43 0.13 0.77 -0.44
CA ASP A 43 -0.19 -0.23 -1.44
C ASP A 43 0.97 -0.36 -2.44
N MET A 44 1.06 -1.52 -3.09
CA MET A 44 2.08 -1.77 -4.10
C MET A 44 1.56 -1.51 -5.53
N ALA A 45 0.49 -2.19 -5.93
CA ALA A 45 0.08 -2.29 -7.33
C ALA A 45 -0.67 -1.04 -7.79
N ASN A 46 -0.14 -0.37 -8.79
CA ASN A 46 -0.57 0.95 -9.25
C ASN A 46 -0.36 2.09 -8.23
N THR A 47 0.45 1.84 -7.20
CA THR A 47 0.86 2.86 -6.21
C THR A 47 2.37 3.03 -6.25
N LEU A 48 3.15 2.00 -5.94
CA LEU A 48 4.62 2.02 -6.06
C LEU A 48 5.12 1.45 -7.39
N ILE A 49 4.41 0.43 -7.89
CA ILE A 49 4.72 -0.21 -9.18
C ILE A 49 3.55 -0.05 -10.12
N LYS A 50 3.82 -0.03 -11.42
CA LYS A 50 2.81 -0.11 -12.45
C LYS A 50 3.16 -1.22 -13.42
N LEU A 51 2.12 -1.82 -13.95
CA LEU A 51 2.29 -2.82 -14.99
C LEU A 51 2.68 -2.13 -16.29
N ASP A 52 3.82 -2.51 -16.87
CA ASP A 52 4.19 -2.12 -18.22
C ASP A 52 3.89 -3.26 -19.19
N LYS A 53 2.91 -3.01 -20.06
CA LYS A 53 2.49 -3.97 -21.08
C LYS A 53 3.18 -3.73 -22.43
N SER A 54 3.85 -2.59 -22.63
CA SER A 54 4.37 -2.16 -23.93
C SER A 54 5.27 -3.21 -24.57
N LYS A 55 6.31 -3.65 -23.85
CA LYS A 55 7.24 -4.69 -24.30
C LYS A 55 6.57 -6.03 -24.60
N PHE A 56 5.59 -6.43 -23.79
CA PHE A 56 4.85 -7.67 -24.07
C PHE A 56 4.01 -7.51 -25.34
N ASP A 57 3.27 -6.40 -25.46
CA ASP A 57 2.40 -6.12 -26.59
C ASP A 57 3.21 -6.03 -27.91
N GLU A 58 4.44 -5.50 -27.89
CA GLU A 58 5.39 -5.55 -29.02
C GLU A 58 5.77 -6.97 -29.44
N MET A 59 5.85 -7.92 -28.50
CA MET A 59 6.23 -9.31 -28.76
C MET A 59 5.04 -10.19 -29.17
N VAL A 60 3.80 -9.80 -28.87
CA VAL A 60 2.59 -10.57 -29.21
C VAL A 60 2.55 -11.03 -30.68
N PRO A 61 2.84 -10.18 -31.68
CA PRO A 61 2.82 -10.62 -33.09
C PRO A 61 3.82 -11.74 -33.40
N PHE A 62 4.95 -11.79 -32.68
CA PHE A 62 5.94 -12.84 -32.83
C PHE A 62 5.51 -14.12 -32.13
N ILE A 63 5.02 -14.03 -30.88
CA ILE A 63 4.57 -15.18 -30.10
C ILE A 63 3.41 -15.90 -30.80
N LYS A 64 2.48 -15.14 -31.42
CA LYS A 64 1.36 -15.70 -32.20
C LYS A 64 1.78 -16.59 -33.38
N LYS A 65 3.05 -16.57 -33.80
CA LYS A 65 3.58 -17.47 -34.83
C LYS A 65 3.84 -18.89 -34.33
N PHE A 66 3.80 -19.09 -33.02
CA PHE A 66 4.11 -20.34 -32.34
C PHE A 66 2.85 -20.83 -31.58
N PRO A 67 2.02 -21.68 -32.20
CA PRO A 67 0.70 -22.08 -31.67
C PRO A 67 0.77 -22.88 -30.36
N GLU A 68 1.93 -23.43 -30.00
CA GLU A 68 2.19 -24.10 -28.73
C GLU A 68 2.17 -23.15 -27.51
N PHE A 69 2.30 -21.83 -27.74
CA PHE A 69 2.30 -20.85 -26.68
C PHE A 69 0.93 -20.20 -26.49
N ASP A 70 0.37 -20.37 -25.29
CA ASP A 70 -0.76 -19.58 -24.83
C ASP A 70 -0.29 -18.15 -24.51
N THR A 71 -0.57 -17.22 -25.43
CA THR A 71 -0.21 -15.81 -25.30
C THR A 71 -0.80 -15.17 -24.05
N GLU A 72 -2.00 -15.55 -23.61
CA GLU A 72 -2.63 -14.97 -22.42
C GLU A 72 -1.93 -15.47 -21.15
N ASN A 73 -1.56 -16.75 -21.11
CA ASN A 73 -0.78 -17.30 -20.00
C ASN A 73 0.64 -16.72 -19.94
N LEU A 74 1.29 -16.57 -21.09
CA LEU A 74 2.60 -15.92 -21.18
C LEU A 74 2.54 -14.45 -20.76
N LYS A 75 1.46 -13.74 -21.11
CA LYS A 75 1.22 -12.35 -20.70
C LYS A 75 1.28 -12.22 -19.17
N LEU A 76 0.64 -13.15 -18.46
CA LEU A 76 0.65 -13.18 -17.00
C LEU A 76 2.04 -13.40 -16.39
N LYS A 77 2.90 -14.17 -17.07
CA LYS A 77 4.27 -14.51 -16.60
C LYS A 77 5.33 -13.49 -16.98
N TRP A 78 5.10 -12.72 -18.05
CA TRP A 78 6.09 -11.79 -18.62
C TRP A 78 5.90 -10.34 -18.16
N PHE A 79 4.94 -10.08 -17.29
CA PHE A 79 4.68 -8.73 -16.84
C PHE A 79 5.90 -8.08 -16.19
N ILE A 80 6.42 -7.04 -16.85
CA ILE A 80 7.48 -6.19 -16.34
C ILE A 80 6.81 -5.14 -15.45
N TYR A 81 7.25 -5.08 -14.20
CA TYR A 81 6.83 -4.05 -13.27
C TYR A 81 7.85 -2.92 -13.30
N ASN A 82 7.37 -1.74 -13.64
CA ASN A 82 8.15 -0.51 -13.56
C ASN A 82 7.72 0.29 -12.33
N PRO A 83 8.58 1.16 -11.79
CA PRO A 83 8.18 2.15 -10.81
C PRO A 83 6.99 2.98 -11.32
N SER A 84 6.04 3.30 -10.45
CA SER A 84 4.90 4.17 -10.78
C SER A 84 5.35 5.61 -11.09
N GLN A 85 6.49 6.01 -10.51
CA GLN A 85 7.16 7.30 -10.63
C GLN A 85 8.69 7.08 -10.60
N GLY A 86 9.45 7.91 -11.32
CA GLY A 86 10.88 7.68 -11.57
C GLY A 86 11.76 7.62 -10.32
N ASN A 87 11.39 8.31 -9.23
CA ASN A 87 12.17 8.37 -7.99
C ASN A 87 11.51 7.59 -6.82
N VAL A 88 10.62 6.63 -7.08
CA VAL A 88 9.96 5.82 -6.03
C VAL A 88 10.97 5.21 -5.05
N LYS A 89 12.10 4.69 -5.54
CA LYS A 89 13.14 4.11 -4.68
C LYS A 89 13.67 5.13 -3.66
N ASN A 90 14.04 6.32 -4.13
CA ASN A 90 14.57 7.38 -3.26
C ASN A 90 13.53 7.82 -2.24
N ILE A 91 12.27 8.01 -2.66
CA ILE A 91 11.17 8.38 -1.75
C ILE A 91 11.01 7.35 -0.63
N ILE A 92 10.98 6.06 -0.97
CA ILE A 92 10.83 5.01 0.03
C ILE A 92 12.04 4.95 0.97
N GLN A 93 13.26 5.07 0.45
CA GLN A 93 14.48 5.10 1.25
C GLN A 93 14.52 6.30 2.21
N ASP A 94 14.15 7.48 1.73
CA ASP A 94 14.12 8.71 2.54
C ASP A 94 13.13 8.60 3.70
N LEU A 95 11.97 7.96 3.46
CA LEU A 95 10.98 7.67 4.51
C LEU A 95 11.48 6.60 5.49
N GLN A 96 12.10 5.53 4.99
CA GLN A 96 12.62 4.43 5.83
C GLN A 96 13.77 4.85 6.74
N ASN A 97 14.55 5.86 6.33
CA ASN A 97 15.60 6.42 7.18
C ASN A 97 15.07 7.08 8.47
N LYS A 98 13.76 7.38 8.53
CA LYS A 98 13.12 8.10 9.63
C LYS A 98 11.99 7.32 10.30
N TYR A 99 11.27 6.49 9.53
CA TYR A 99 10.00 5.91 9.94
C TYR A 99 9.90 4.44 9.56
N LYS A 100 9.01 3.71 10.23
CA LYS A 100 8.61 2.36 9.80
C LYS A 100 7.75 2.48 8.55
N VAL A 101 8.21 1.84 7.48
CA VAL A 101 7.49 1.78 6.19
C VAL A 101 7.21 0.33 5.83
N ILE A 102 5.94 -0.02 5.60
CA ILE A 102 5.52 -1.36 5.17
C ILE A 102 4.65 -1.31 3.92
N ILE A 103 4.45 -2.47 3.31
CA ILE A 103 3.49 -2.68 2.23
C ILE A 103 2.24 -3.35 2.75
N LEU A 104 1.08 -2.91 2.29
CA LEU A 104 -0.21 -3.56 2.51
C LEU A 104 -0.90 -3.74 1.16
N THR A 105 -0.89 -4.97 0.63
CA THR A 105 -1.34 -5.23 -0.74
C THR A 105 -2.16 -6.51 -0.88
N SER A 106 -2.94 -6.59 -1.95
CA SER A 106 -3.67 -7.81 -2.30
C SER A 106 -2.74 -8.80 -2.99
N CYS A 107 -2.84 -10.07 -2.58
CA CYS A 107 -2.06 -11.18 -3.11
C CYS A 107 -3.03 -12.31 -3.49
N LYS A 108 -2.88 -12.88 -4.69
CA LYS A 108 -3.62 -14.10 -5.03
C LYS A 108 -3.04 -15.23 -4.18
N ASN A 109 -3.91 -16.04 -3.58
CA ASN A 109 -3.56 -17.19 -2.73
C ASN A 109 -2.66 -16.89 -1.52
N GLY A 110 -2.56 -15.63 -1.08
CA GLY A 110 -1.80 -15.28 0.13
C GLY A 110 -0.28 -15.45 0.00
N GLU A 111 0.27 -15.65 -1.20
CA GLU A 111 1.71 -15.86 -1.38
C GLU A 111 2.49 -14.53 -1.43
N PRO A 112 3.34 -14.22 -0.44
CA PRO A 112 4.10 -12.97 -0.37
C PRO A 112 5.34 -12.99 -1.26
N PHE A 113 5.86 -14.18 -1.58
CA PHE A 113 7.08 -14.38 -2.37
C PHE A 113 7.09 -13.58 -3.67
N TYR A 114 5.99 -13.62 -4.43
CA TYR A 114 5.92 -12.90 -5.71
C TYR A 114 5.90 -11.38 -5.53
N LYS A 115 5.38 -10.87 -4.41
CA LYS A 115 5.39 -9.44 -4.09
C LYS A 115 6.77 -8.99 -3.63
N LEU A 116 7.43 -9.78 -2.79
CA LEU A 116 8.83 -9.55 -2.40
C LEU A 116 9.73 -9.51 -3.63
N TYR A 117 9.58 -10.48 -4.53
CA TYR A 117 10.31 -10.52 -5.79
C TYR A 117 10.09 -9.25 -6.63
N GLN A 118 8.84 -8.77 -6.77
CA GLN A 118 8.54 -7.53 -7.50
C GLN A 118 9.21 -6.31 -6.87
N ALA A 119 9.18 -6.19 -5.54
CA ALA A 119 9.80 -5.08 -4.81
C ALA A 119 11.32 -5.08 -5.06
N ASN A 120 11.95 -6.24 -4.86
CA ASN A 120 13.38 -6.42 -5.04
C ASN A 120 13.84 -6.11 -6.47
N LYS A 121 13.03 -6.47 -7.49
CA LYS A 121 13.35 -6.19 -8.89
C LYS A 121 13.45 -4.71 -9.24
N ILE A 122 12.77 -3.85 -8.51
CA ILE A 122 12.86 -2.40 -8.67
C ILE A 122 13.70 -1.74 -7.56
N GLY A 123 14.41 -2.53 -6.77
CA GLY A 123 15.32 -2.06 -5.73
C GLY A 123 14.62 -1.51 -4.48
N LEU A 124 13.40 -1.97 -4.18
CA LEU A 124 12.71 -1.70 -2.93
C LEU A 124 12.88 -2.87 -1.95
N ASP A 125 13.14 -2.55 -0.69
CA ASP A 125 13.27 -3.51 0.41
C ASP A 125 12.51 -2.94 1.62
N PHE A 126 11.63 -3.72 2.24
CA PHE A 126 10.80 -3.31 3.37
C PHE A 126 11.11 -4.04 4.67
N ASN A 127 12.14 -4.89 4.70
CA ASN A 127 12.48 -5.72 5.86
C ASN A 127 12.83 -4.90 7.12
N GLN A 128 13.29 -3.66 6.94
CA GLN A 128 13.75 -2.79 8.03
C GLN A 128 12.66 -2.38 9.02
N ALA A 129 11.37 -2.42 8.64
CA ALA A 129 10.31 -1.94 9.53
C ALA A 129 10.11 -2.85 10.75
N PHE A 130 10.28 -4.16 10.59
CA PHE A 130 9.98 -5.18 11.60
C PHE A 130 10.90 -6.41 11.39
N PRO A 131 12.24 -6.23 11.50
CA PRO A 131 13.23 -7.23 11.04
C PRO A 131 13.24 -8.52 11.86
N ASP A 132 12.79 -8.46 13.11
CA ASP A 132 12.83 -9.60 14.05
C ASP A 132 11.60 -10.51 13.94
N PHE A 133 10.60 -10.12 13.14
CA PHE A 133 9.37 -10.89 13.00
C PHE A 133 9.52 -11.95 11.90
N PRO A 134 9.26 -13.24 12.20
CA PRO A 134 9.20 -14.27 11.17
C PRO A 134 7.98 -14.06 10.28
N LEU A 135 7.77 -14.95 9.30
CA LEU A 135 6.49 -15.01 8.58
C LEU A 135 5.34 -15.19 9.57
N ILE A 136 4.41 -14.23 9.58
CA ILE A 136 3.22 -14.24 10.45
C ILE A 136 2.00 -14.60 9.60
N LYS A 137 1.31 -15.67 9.96
CA LYS A 137 -0.02 -15.95 9.42
C LYS A 137 -1.07 -15.10 10.13
N LEU A 138 -1.89 -14.42 9.34
CA LEU A 138 -2.99 -13.58 9.75
C LEU A 138 -4.27 -14.22 9.22
N GLU A 139 -5.03 -14.87 10.09
CA GLU A 139 -6.33 -15.44 9.70
C GLU A 139 -7.32 -14.30 9.43
N GLY A 140 -7.80 -14.17 8.19
CA GLY A 140 -8.82 -13.19 7.83
C GLY A 140 -10.20 -13.82 7.64
N SER A 141 -11.25 -13.00 7.67
CA SER A 141 -12.64 -13.45 7.54
C SER A 141 -12.93 -14.18 6.22
N ASN A 142 -12.10 -13.96 5.20
CA ASN A 142 -12.27 -14.48 3.84
C ASN A 142 -11.06 -15.32 3.37
N GLY A 143 -10.23 -15.81 4.29
CA GLY A 143 -9.11 -16.70 4.01
C GLY A 143 -7.77 -16.18 4.55
N GLU A 144 -6.70 -16.80 4.09
CA GLU A 144 -5.35 -16.54 4.61
C GLU A 144 -4.81 -15.16 4.21
N SER A 145 -4.09 -14.54 5.14
CA SER A 145 -3.24 -13.39 4.93
C SER A 145 -1.92 -13.63 5.65
N VAL A 146 -0.87 -12.95 5.20
CA VAL A 146 0.46 -13.12 5.79
C VAL A 146 1.19 -11.80 5.86
N PHE A 147 2.02 -11.65 6.87
CA PHE A 147 3.09 -10.67 6.92
C PHE A 147 4.42 -11.38 6.71
N ASP A 148 5.27 -10.84 5.85
CA ASP A 148 6.62 -11.33 5.62
C ASP A 148 7.51 -10.18 5.10
N ASN A 149 8.69 -9.97 5.71
CA ASN A 149 9.70 -9.00 5.29
C ASN A 149 9.14 -7.59 4.98
N GLY A 150 8.29 -7.05 5.88
CA GLY A 150 7.69 -5.73 5.70
C GLY A 150 6.52 -5.67 4.73
N ILE A 151 6.05 -6.81 4.20
CA ILE A 151 4.93 -6.89 3.28
C ILE A 151 3.77 -7.67 3.91
N ILE A 152 2.61 -7.03 4.01
CA ILE A 152 1.34 -7.66 4.36
C ILE A 152 0.58 -8.00 3.07
N CYS A 153 0.37 -9.29 2.86
CA CYS A 153 -0.46 -9.86 1.80
C CYS A 153 -1.87 -10.16 2.35
N CYS A 154 -2.87 -9.38 1.93
CA CYS A 154 -4.23 -9.47 2.46
C CYS A 154 -5.08 -10.62 1.89
N GLY A 155 -4.59 -11.39 0.92
CA GLY A 155 -5.42 -12.40 0.26
C GLY A 155 -6.74 -11.81 -0.29
N LYS A 156 -7.87 -12.43 0.09
CA LYS A 156 -9.24 -11.96 -0.21
C LYS A 156 -9.83 -11.03 0.86
N ASN A 157 -9.09 -10.77 1.94
CA ASN A 157 -9.57 -9.96 3.06
C ASN A 157 -9.52 -8.45 2.76
N SER A 158 -10.23 -7.67 3.57
CA SER A 158 -10.11 -6.22 3.51
C SER A 158 -8.78 -5.78 4.12
N LYS A 159 -8.18 -4.72 3.56
CA LYS A 159 -6.89 -4.19 4.04
C LYS A 159 -6.98 -3.71 5.49
N GLY A 160 -8.07 -3.02 5.84
CA GLY A 160 -8.28 -2.53 7.20
C GLY A 160 -8.34 -3.65 8.24
N GLU A 161 -9.06 -4.73 7.94
CA GLU A 161 -9.14 -5.90 8.82
C GLU A 161 -7.77 -6.56 9.03
N VAL A 162 -7.04 -6.81 7.94
CA VAL A 162 -5.74 -7.48 8.03
C VAL A 162 -4.72 -6.60 8.76
N LEU A 163 -4.75 -5.28 8.53
CA LEU A 163 -3.89 -4.35 9.24
C LEU A 163 -4.19 -4.34 10.74
N GLN A 164 -5.47 -4.28 11.15
CA GLN A 164 -5.85 -4.39 12.55
C GLN A 164 -5.27 -5.68 13.17
N LYS A 165 -5.52 -6.83 12.52
CA LYS A 165 -5.04 -8.13 13.02
C LYS A 165 -3.53 -8.20 13.11
N PHE A 166 -2.82 -7.61 12.15
CA PHE A 166 -1.36 -7.52 12.20
C PHE A 166 -0.89 -6.73 13.42
N LEU A 167 -1.39 -5.50 13.59
CA LEU A 167 -1.02 -4.62 14.71
C LEU A 167 -1.30 -5.27 16.06
N GLU A 168 -2.47 -5.90 16.22
CA GLU A 168 -2.83 -6.66 17.42
C GLU A 168 -1.90 -7.87 17.64
N LYS A 169 -1.57 -8.60 16.58
CA LYS A 169 -0.75 -9.82 16.64
C LYS A 169 0.68 -9.54 17.08
N ILE A 170 1.22 -8.38 16.71
CA ILE A 170 2.59 -7.98 17.07
C ILE A 170 2.64 -7.03 18.28
N ASP A 171 1.50 -6.77 18.91
CA ASP A 171 1.35 -5.83 20.03
C ASP A 171 1.99 -4.45 19.75
N TYR A 172 1.71 -3.91 18.55
CA TYR A 172 2.28 -2.64 18.09
C TYR A 172 1.19 -1.60 17.85
N MET A 173 1.37 -0.43 18.46
CA MET A 173 0.45 0.71 18.34
C MET A 173 1.22 1.96 17.85
N PRO A 174 1.14 2.33 16.56
CA PRO A 174 1.77 3.55 16.07
C PRO A 174 1.05 4.80 16.58
N SER A 175 1.74 5.94 16.65
CA SER A 175 1.11 7.21 17.06
C SER A 175 0.15 7.76 16.00
N SER A 176 0.41 7.44 14.74
CA SER A 176 -0.53 7.66 13.63
C SER A 176 -0.21 6.72 12.46
N ILE A 177 -1.15 6.61 11.52
CA ILE A 177 -0.96 5.88 10.26
C ILE A 177 -1.03 6.86 9.10
N ILE A 178 -0.11 6.70 8.14
CA ILE A 178 -0.21 7.29 6.82
C ILE A 178 -0.41 6.13 5.84
N PHE A 179 -1.57 6.06 5.20
CA PHE A 179 -1.89 4.97 4.28
C PHE A 179 -2.07 5.49 2.85
N VAL A 180 -1.25 5.00 1.91
CA VAL A 180 -1.25 5.42 0.51
C VAL A 180 -1.78 4.29 -0.36
N ASP A 181 -2.86 4.54 -1.10
CA ASP A 181 -3.45 3.55 -2.01
C ASP A 181 -4.09 4.25 -3.21
N ASN A 182 -3.99 3.63 -4.40
CA ASN A 182 -4.61 4.17 -5.60
C ASN A 182 -6.13 3.95 -5.66
N ASN A 183 -6.68 3.11 -4.77
CA ASN A 183 -8.09 2.79 -4.68
C ASN A 183 -8.72 3.44 -3.44
N LEU A 184 -9.57 4.44 -3.67
CA LEU A 184 -10.27 5.19 -2.62
C LEU A 184 -11.07 4.29 -1.65
N GLN A 185 -11.67 3.20 -2.13
CA GLN A 185 -12.42 2.28 -1.27
C GLN A 185 -11.51 1.51 -0.31
N LYS A 186 -10.27 1.22 -0.74
CA LYS A 186 -9.27 0.61 0.14
C LYS A 186 -8.79 1.60 1.19
N VAL A 187 -8.58 2.87 0.81
CA VAL A 187 -8.27 3.96 1.77
C VAL A 187 -9.36 4.07 2.84
N LYS A 188 -10.63 4.19 2.43
CA LYS A 188 -11.78 4.25 3.34
C LYS A 188 -11.89 3.01 4.24
N SER A 189 -11.60 1.83 3.69
CA SER A 189 -11.59 0.59 4.47
C SER A 189 -10.56 0.65 5.60
N VAL A 190 -9.32 1.05 5.32
CA VAL A 190 -8.28 1.15 6.36
C VAL A 190 -8.65 2.22 7.38
N GLU A 191 -9.12 3.39 6.93
CA GLU A 191 -9.59 4.48 7.80
C GLU A 191 -10.64 3.99 8.81
N SER A 192 -11.69 3.30 8.33
CA SER A 192 -12.78 2.85 9.19
C SER A 192 -12.33 1.85 10.28
N TYR A 193 -11.28 1.07 10.04
CA TYR A 193 -10.74 0.12 11.02
C TYR A 193 -9.81 0.83 12.01
N MET A 194 -8.95 1.74 11.54
CA MET A 194 -8.04 2.47 12.42
C MET A 194 -8.77 3.44 13.35
N GLN A 195 -9.89 4.03 12.90
CA GLN A 195 -10.79 4.79 13.76
C GLN A 195 -11.35 3.95 14.93
N LYS A 196 -11.72 2.70 14.69
CA LYS A 196 -12.21 1.78 15.75
C LYS A 196 -11.11 1.45 16.74
N MET A 197 -9.87 1.32 16.26
CA MET A 197 -8.68 1.14 17.10
C MET A 197 -8.22 2.44 17.79
N LYS A 198 -8.88 3.58 17.50
CA LYS A 198 -8.50 4.92 17.98
C LYS A 198 -7.08 5.33 17.57
N ILE A 199 -6.62 4.85 16.42
CA ILE A 199 -5.34 5.26 15.81
C ILE A 199 -5.63 6.41 14.83
N PRO A 200 -5.03 7.60 15.01
CA PRO A 200 -5.13 8.68 14.03
C PRO A 200 -4.64 8.24 12.65
N ILE A 201 -5.34 8.63 11.59
CA ILE A 201 -5.00 8.18 10.24
C ILE A 201 -5.13 9.28 9.19
N THR A 202 -4.10 9.39 8.36
CA THR A 202 -4.14 10.13 7.10
C THR A 202 -4.19 9.15 5.93
N GLY A 203 -5.33 9.08 5.25
CA GLY A 203 -5.48 8.34 4.01
C GLY A 203 -5.07 9.18 2.81
N LEU A 204 -4.11 8.73 2.02
CA LEU A 204 -3.64 9.40 0.81
C LEU A 204 -4.12 8.62 -0.41
N TRP A 205 -5.12 9.15 -1.10
CA TRP A 205 -5.65 8.56 -2.33
C TRP A 205 -4.78 8.97 -3.52
N TYR A 206 -3.99 8.03 -4.02
CA TYR A 206 -3.03 8.27 -5.09
C TYR A 206 -3.66 8.14 -6.49
N THR A 207 -3.74 9.23 -7.25
CA THR A 207 -4.50 9.27 -8.52
C THR A 207 -3.65 9.34 -9.78
N ARG A 208 -2.30 9.26 -9.68
CA ARG A 208 -1.40 9.42 -10.83
C ARG A 208 -1.70 8.47 -12.00
N ILE A 209 -2.05 7.22 -11.71
CA ILE A 209 -2.19 6.16 -12.72
C ILE A 209 -3.59 6.12 -13.36
N HIS A 210 -4.62 6.63 -12.68
CA HIS A 210 -6.00 6.59 -13.19
C HIS A 210 -6.33 7.69 -14.20
N ARG A 211 -5.37 8.56 -14.55
CA ARG A 211 -5.61 9.76 -15.38
C ARG A 211 -4.63 9.91 -16.55
N THR A 212 -4.09 8.83 -17.08
CA THR A 212 -3.38 8.82 -18.37
C THR A 212 -4.31 8.44 -19.51
#